data_AF-A9BC40-F1
#
_entry.id   AF-A9BC40-F1
#
_cell.length_a   1.000
_cell.length_b   1.000
_cell.length_c   1.000
_cell.angle_alpha   90.00
_cell.angle_beta   90.00
_cell.angle_gamma   90.00
#
_symmetry.space_group_name_H-M   'P 1'
#
loop_
_entity.id
_entity.type
_entity.pdbx_description
1 polymer ?
#
loop_
_entity_poly.entity_id
_entity_poly.type
_entity_poly.pdbx_seq_one_letter_code
_entity_poly.pdbx_strand_id
1 'polypeptide(L)' 'MQKAFLGVIALGVSCIAIELIPVSRQAASWNLCLDSTIGWINEKPDLTKWSNKAKESLAVGVCNGAVYEPKLKTVSN' A
#
# COMPACT_ATOMS: atom_id res chain seq x y z
N MET A 1 28.40 4.92 28.75
CA MET A 1 26.95 5.20 28.78
C MET A 1 26.43 5.64 27.39
N GLN A 2 26.92 6.75 26.84
CA GLN A 2 26.41 7.33 25.57
C GLN A 2 26.50 6.39 24.34
N LYS A 3 27.60 5.64 24.19
CA LYS A 3 27.77 4.66 23.09
C LYS A 3 26.78 3.50 23.14
N ALA A 4 26.42 3.05 24.35
CA ALA A 4 25.45 1.98 24.53
C ALA A 4 24.02 2.45 24.17
N PHE A 5 23.68 3.69 24.54
CA PHE A 5 22.39 4.30 24.19
C PHE A 5 22.21 4.46 22.67
N LEU A 6 23.26 4.91 21.96
CA LEU A 6 23.25 4.99 20.49
C LEU A 6 23.09 3.61 19.84
N GLY A 7 23.69 2.56 20.44
CA GLY A 7 23.51 1.18 19.98
C GLY A 7 22.06 0.69 20.08
N VAL A 8 21.37 0.98 21.20
CA VAL A 8 19.96 0.61 21.39
C VAL A 8 19.06 1.34 20.39
N ILE A 9 19.29 2.64 20.16
CA ILE A 9 18.54 3.42 19.17
C ILE A 9 18.73 2.83 17.76
N ALA A 10 19.99 2.54 17.38
CA ALA A 10 20.28 2.00 16.05
C ALA A 10 19.57 0.65 15.82
N LEU A 11 19.57 -0.24 16.82
CA LEU A 11 18.86 -1.51 16.76
C LEU A 11 17.34 -1.29 16.63
N GLY A 12 16.75 -0.42 17.45
CA GLY A 12 15.32 -0.11 17.39
C GLY A 12 14.88 0.44 16.03
N VAL A 13 15.63 1.40 15.49
CA VAL A 13 15.34 1.98 14.16
C VAL A 13 15.47 0.93 13.06
N SER A 14 16.45 0.03 13.16
CA SER A 14 16.65 -1.03 12.16
C SER A 14 15.49 -2.03 12.13
N CYS A 15 14.94 -2.43 13.28
CA CYS A 15 13.80 -3.33 13.34
C CYS A 15 12.55 -2.70 12.72
N ILE A 16 12.25 -1.44 13.07
CA ILE A 16 11.10 -0.70 12.51
C ILE A 16 11.23 -0.58 10.99
N ALA A 17 12.44 -0.31 10.49
CA ALA A 17 12.68 -0.20 9.06
C ALA A 17 12.37 -1.50 8.30
N ILE A 18 12.71 -2.66 8.86
CA ILE A 18 12.44 -3.98 8.24
C ILE A 18 10.94 -4.24 8.14
N GLU A 19 10.18 -3.94 9.20
CA GLU A 19 8.73 -4.09 9.22
C GLU A 19 8.01 -3.12 8.27
N LEU A 20 8.61 -1.97 7.98
CA LEU A 20 8.06 -0.98 7.06
C LEU A 20 8.23 -1.38 5.58
N ILE A 21 9.19 -2.25 5.24
CA ILE A 21 9.41 -2.74 3.86
C ILE A 21 8.15 -3.40 3.27
N PRO A 22 7.51 -4.40 3.92
CA PRO A 22 6.31 -5.00 3.35
C PRO A 22 5.13 -4.01 3.26
N VAL A 23 4.95 -3.13 4.26
CA VAL A 23 3.89 -2.10 4.26
C VAL A 23 4.08 -1.12 3.10
N SER A 24 5.30 -0.65 2.87
CA SER A 24 5.61 0.27 1.77
C SER A 24 5.42 -0.38 0.40
N ARG A 25 5.80 -1.65 0.22
CA ARG A 25 5.54 -2.41 -1.01
C ARG A 25 4.05 -2.57 -1.27
N GLN A 26 3.28 -2.86 -0.22
CA GLN A 26 1.84 -2.98 -0.32
C GLN A 26 1.19 -1.65 -0.71
N ALA A 27 1.56 -0.55 -0.05
CA ALA A 27 1.08 0.79 -0.40
C ALA A 27 1.43 1.17 -1.85
N ALA A 28 2.65 0.87 -2.29
CA ALA A 28 3.07 1.11 -3.67
C ALA A 28 2.23 0.30 -4.67
N SER A 29 1.97 -0.99 -4.39
CA SER A 29 1.10 -1.82 -5.23
C SER A 29 -0.33 -1.31 -5.25
N TRP A 30 -0.84 -0.83 -4.12
CA TRP A 30 -2.18 -0.26 -4.02
C TRP A 30 -2.31 1.02 -4.85
N ASN A 31 -1.32 1.92 -4.74
CA ASN A 31 -1.29 3.16 -5.52
C ASN A 31 -1.23 2.89 -7.03
N LEU A 32 -0.39 1.93 -7.46
CA LEU A 32 -0.31 1.51 -8.87
C LEU A 32 -1.65 0.96 -9.38
N CYS A 33 -2.32 0.13 -8.57
CA CYS A 33 -3.63 -0.40 -8.92
C CYS A 33 -4.67 0.72 -9.09
N LEU A 34 -4.73 1.64 -8.12
CA LEU A 34 -5.72 2.71 -8.14
C LEU A 34 -5.52 3.60 -9.37
N ASP A 35 -4.29 4.04 -9.61
CA ASP A 35 -3.94 4.91 -10.73
C ASP A 35 -4.25 4.24 -12.08
N SER A 36 -3.83 2.98 -12.25
CA SER A 36 -4.11 2.21 -13.48
C SER A 36 -5.60 2.00 -13.70
N THR A 37 -6.36 1.73 -12.63
CA THR A 37 -7.80 1.48 -12.73
C THR A 37 -8.55 2.76 -13.05
N ILE A 38 -8.22 3.89 -12.43
CA ILE A 38 -8.80 5.19 -12.76
C ILE A 38 -8.47 5.60 -14.20
N GLY A 39 -7.21 5.40 -14.64
CA GLY A 39 -6.79 5.62 -16.02
C GLY A 39 -7.65 4.81 -17.00
N TRP A 40 -7.76 3.50 -16.77
CA TRP A 40 -8.61 2.62 -17.57
C TRP A 40 -10.09 3.06 -17.57
N ILE A 41 -10.66 3.42 -16.43
CA ILE A 41 -12.05 3.91 -16.34
C ILE A 41 -12.25 5.16 -17.20
N ASN A 42 -11.29 6.08 -17.20
CA ASN A 42 -11.38 7.33 -17.95
C ASN A 42 -11.25 7.12 -19.47
N GLU A 43 -10.60 6.05 -19.91
CA GLU A 43 -10.54 5.65 -21.32
C GLU A 43 -11.82 4.95 -21.82
N LYS A 44 -12.72 4.52 -20.91
CA LYS A 44 -13.97 3.84 -21.29
C LYS A 44 -15.11 4.82 -21.55
N PRO A 45 -15.59 4.94 -22.80
CA PRO A 45 -16.67 5.87 -23.16
C PRO A 45 -17.92 5.71 -22.30
N ASP A 46 -18.28 4.48 -21.97
CA ASP A 46 -19.47 4.14 -21.18
C ASP A 46 -19.39 4.61 -19.72
N LEU A 47 -18.17 4.80 -19.20
CA LEU A 47 -17.90 5.22 -17.83
C LEU A 47 -17.58 6.72 -17.73
N THR A 48 -17.43 7.44 -18.85
CA THR A 48 -17.08 8.86 -18.86
C THR A 48 -18.12 9.74 -18.15
N LYS A 49 -19.40 9.37 -18.22
CA LYS A 49 -20.52 10.09 -17.60
C LYS A 49 -20.65 9.84 -16.09
N TRP A 50 -19.88 8.91 -15.54
CA TRP A 50 -19.93 8.61 -14.12
C TRP A 50 -19.30 9.74 -13.31
N SER A 51 -19.83 10.01 -12.12
CA SER A 51 -19.21 10.95 -11.19
C SER A 51 -17.84 10.44 -10.75
N ASN A 52 -16.93 11.36 -10.41
CA ASN A 52 -15.60 10.99 -9.90
C ASN A 52 -15.70 10.05 -8.69
N LYS A 53 -16.65 10.30 -7.79
CA LYS A 53 -16.92 9.43 -6.64
C LYS A 53 -17.30 8.00 -7.03
N ALA A 54 -18.10 7.81 -8.09
CA ALA A 54 -18.46 6.48 -8.56
C ALA A 54 -17.25 5.75 -9.18
N LYS A 55 -16.43 6.47 -9.94
CA LYS A 55 -15.19 5.93 -10.53
C LYS A 55 -14.19 5.51 -9.44
N GLU A 56 -13.99 6.38 -8.45
CA GLU A 56 -13.13 6.09 -7.28
C GLU A 56 -13.65 4.89 -6.48
N SER A 57 -14.96 4.82 -6.22
CA SER A 57 -15.55 3.70 -5.48
C SER A 57 -15.35 2.37 -6.21
N LEU A 58 -15.47 2.36 -7.55
CA LEU A 58 -15.20 1.16 -8.35
C LEU A 58 -13.71 0.80 -8.30
N ALA A 59 -12.82 1.78 -8.46
CA ALA A 59 -11.38 1.56 -8.43
C ALA A 59 -10.92 1.01 -7.07
N VAL A 60 -11.44 1.53 -5.96
CA VAL A 60 -11.20 0.99 -4.62
C VAL A 60 -11.69 -0.46 -4.50
N GLY A 61 -12.89 -0.76 -4.99
CA GLY A 61 -13.43 -2.12 -4.98
C GLY A 61 -12.56 -3.11 -5.77
N VAL A 62 -12.10 -2.72 -6.96
CA VAL A 62 -11.18 -3.50 -7.78
C VAL A 62 -9.86 -3.72 -7.06
N CYS A 63 -9.25 -2.66 -6.50
CA CYS A 63 -7.95 -2.77 -5.86
C CYS A 63 -7.98 -3.55 -4.55
N ASN A 64 -9.07 -3.50 -3.80
CA ASN A 64 -9.27 -4.37 -2.63
C ASN A 64 -9.36 -5.86 -3.02
N GLY A 65 -9.82 -6.18 -4.24
CA GLY A 65 -9.83 -7.55 -4.76
C GLY A 65 -8.55 -7.98 -5.49
N ALA A 66 -7.88 -7.05 -6.17
CA ALA A 66 -6.70 -7.32 -7.00
C ALA A 66 -5.39 -7.28 -6.21
N VAL A 67 -5.27 -6.36 -5.25
CA VAL A 67 -4.14 -6.31 -4.31
C VAL A 67 -4.47 -7.26 -3.18
N TYR A 68 -4.32 -8.57 -3.45
CA TYR A 68 -4.40 -9.58 -2.40
C TYR A 68 -3.35 -9.25 -1.35
N GLU A 69 -3.79 -8.97 -0.13
CA GLU A 69 -2.92 -8.84 1.04
C GLU A 69 -2.24 -10.18 1.32
N PRO A 70 -0.93 -10.36 1.05
CA PRO A 70 -0.25 -11.45 1.70
C PRO A 70 -0.29 -11.14 3.19
N LYS A 71 -1.00 -11.98 3.97
CA LYS A 71 -0.98 -11.86 5.44
C LYS A 71 0.46 -11.63 5.86
N LEU A 72 0.73 -10.49 6.49
CA LEU A 72 2.03 -10.23 7.08
C LEU A 72 2.29 -11.43 7.98
N LYS A 73 3.26 -12.28 7.62
CA LYS A 73 3.76 -13.29 8.54
C LYS A 73 4.49 -12.49 9.61
N THR A 74 3.76 -12.09 10.64
CA THR A 74 4.37 -11.73 11.90
C THR A 74 5.25 -12.91 12.29
N VAL A 75 6.50 -12.64 12.65
CA VAL A 75 7.34 -13.65 13.28
C VAL A 75 6.73 -13.89 14.65
N SER A 76 5.71 -14.74 14.71
CA SER A 76 5.12 -15.21 15.96
C SER A 76 6.13 -16.20 16.54
N ASN A 77 6.90 -15.74 17.53
CA ASN A 77 7.65 -16.61 18.42
C ASN A 77 6.69 -17.40 19.31
#